data_AF-A0A356FFW3-F1
#
_entry.id   AF-A0A356FFW3-F1
#
_cell.length_a   1.000
_cell.length_b   1.000
_cell.length_c   1.000
_cell.angle_alpha   90.00
_cell.angle_beta   90.00
_cell.angle_gamma   90.00
#
_symmetry.space_group_name_H-M   'P 1'
#
loop_
_entity.id
_entity.type
_entity.pdbx_description
1 polymer ?
#
loop_
_entity_poly.entity_id
_entity_poly.type
_entity_poly.pdbx_seq_one_letter_code
_entity_poly.pdbx_strand_id
1 'polypeptide(L)'
;MSAESYLIPRRSFLRGVGAALALPSLDIMSPALGYGNSAAAKNLRLCVLFKGAGVNPNSWDITGATETEFTLSKLLSPLEKNKKDIVILRNIDADQRANGGHENVTLTFMTGNVRKS
;
A
#
# COMPACT_ATOMS: atom_id res chain seq x y z
N MET A 1 40.05 60.02 0.34
CA MET A 1 39.10 58.90 0.47
C MET A 1 39.89 57.61 0.26
N SER A 2 40.21 56.90 1.34
CA SER A 2 40.93 55.62 1.27
C SER A 2 39.92 54.53 0.91
N ALA A 3 40.12 53.84 -0.21
CA ALA A 3 39.31 52.70 -0.57
C ALA A 3 39.84 51.48 0.18
N GLU A 4 39.13 51.08 1.24
CA GLU A 4 39.37 49.82 1.96
C GLU A 4 39.20 48.66 0.97
N SER A 5 40.33 48.05 0.61
CA SER A 5 40.34 46.91 -0.30
C SER A 5 39.92 45.68 0.51
N TYR A 6 38.67 45.23 0.33
CA TYR A 6 38.15 43.96 0.87
C TYR A 6 38.84 42.77 0.15
N LEU A 7 40.16 42.66 0.33
CA LEU A 7 40.97 41.64 -0.33
C LEU A 7 40.98 40.41 0.56
N ILE A 8 39.99 39.55 0.34
CA ILE A 8 40.11 38.17 0.78
C ILE A 8 41.42 37.65 0.17
N PRO A 9 42.41 37.23 1.00
CA PRO A 9 43.70 36.81 0.48
C PRO A 9 43.48 35.60 -0.43
N ARG A 10 44.13 35.60 -1.61
CA ARG A 10 43.96 34.57 -2.66
C ARG A 10 44.07 33.14 -2.10
N ARG A 11 44.96 32.94 -1.12
CA ARG A 11 45.14 31.65 -0.44
C ARG A 11 43.91 31.22 0.36
N SER A 12 43.21 32.13 1.03
CA SER A 12 41.97 31.82 1.76
C SER A 12 40.80 31.58 0.81
N PHE A 13 40.72 32.33 -0.29
CA PHE A 13 39.74 32.09 -1.34
C PHE A 13 39.89 30.69 -1.95
N LEU A 14 41.11 30.31 -2.35
CA LEU A 14 41.39 28.98 -2.92
C LEU A 14 41.13 27.83 -1.94
N ARG A 15 41.39 28.03 -0.64
CA ARG A 15 41.03 27.05 0.41
C ARG A 15 39.51 26.88 0.55
N GLY A 16 38.76 27.97 0.51
CA GLY A 16 37.29 27.94 0.56
C GLY A 16 36.68 27.25 -0.65
N VAL A 17 37.20 27.51 -1.86
CA VAL A 17 36.77 26.84 -3.11
C VAL A 17 37.08 25.34 -3.05
N GLY A 18 38.25 24.95 -2.54
CA GLY A 18 38.59 23.53 -2.36
C GLY A 18 37.63 22.81 -1.41
N ALA A 19 37.26 23.44 -0.29
CA ALA A 19 36.27 22.88 0.63
C ALA A 19 34.88 22.76 -0.01
N ALA A 20 34.44 23.77 -0.76
CA ALA A 20 33.14 23.76 -1.44
C ALA A 20 33.04 22.71 -2.56
N LEU A 21 34.15 22.32 -3.18
CA LEU A 21 34.20 21.22 -4.14
C LEU A 21 34.35 19.84 -3.48
N ALA A 22 35.02 19.78 -2.33
CA ALA A 22 35.20 18.54 -1.57
C ALA A 22 33.90 18.09 -0.87
N LEU A 23 33.07 19.01 -0.39
CA LEU A 23 31.79 18.72 0.29
C LEU A 23 30.82 17.89 -0.59
N PRO A 24 30.52 18.28 -1.85
CA PRO A 24 29.72 17.46 -2.77
C PRO A 24 30.35 16.11 -3.09
N SER A 25 31.69 16.03 -3.17
CA SER A 25 32.36 14.74 -3.37
C SER A 25 32.27 13.82 -2.15
N LEU A 26 32.13 14.39 -0.95
CA LEU A 26 31.88 13.66 0.29
C LEU A 26 30.42 13.19 0.39
N ASP A 27 29.45 13.99 -0.11
CA ASP A 27 28.06 13.55 -0.28
C ASP A 27 27.94 12.36 -1.25
N ILE A 28 28.81 12.27 -2.27
CA ILE A 28 28.87 11.10 -3.19
C ILE A 28 29.42 9.85 -2.48
N MET A 29 30.19 10.00 -1.40
CA MET A 29 30.65 8.88 -0.57
C MET A 29 29.60 8.45 0.47
N SER A 30 28.50 9.18 0.60
CA SER A 30 27.32 8.64 1.30
C SER A 30 26.75 7.49 0.44
N PRO A 31 26.44 6.33 1.03
CA PRO A 31 25.91 5.22 0.26
C PRO A 31 24.58 5.65 -0.39
N ALA A 32 24.54 5.70 -1.73
CA ALA A 32 23.32 5.93 -2.51
C ALA A 32 22.22 4.86 -2.26
N LEU A 33 22.58 3.78 -1.56
CA LEU A 33 21.73 2.66 -1.17
C LEU A 33 21.75 2.52 0.37
N GLY A 34 21.53 3.62 1.08
CA GLY A 34 21.49 3.69 2.54
C GLY A 34 20.11 3.57 3.16
N TYR A 35 19.08 3.06 2.47
CA TYR A 35 17.77 2.74 3.08
C TYR A 35 17.16 1.52 2.41
N GLY A 36 17.52 0.36 2.95
CA GLY A 36 17.04 -0.91 2.45
C GLY A 36 17.39 -2.07 3.37
N ASN A 37 17.30 -1.88 4.69
CA ASN A 37 16.99 -3.02 5.56
C ASN A 37 15.53 -3.46 5.31
N SER A 38 15.16 -3.68 4.05
CA SER A 38 14.05 -4.55 3.74
C SER A 38 14.59 -5.94 4.03
N ALA A 39 14.40 -6.40 5.26
CA ALA A 39 14.22 -7.82 5.50
C ALA A 39 13.43 -8.36 4.30
N ALA A 40 14.02 -9.28 3.54
CA ALA A 40 13.57 -9.70 2.22
C ALA A 40 12.04 -9.63 2.17
N ALA A 41 11.49 -8.72 1.35
CA ALA A 41 10.09 -8.35 1.40
C ALA A 41 9.26 -9.63 1.54
N LYS A 42 8.66 -9.84 2.73
CA LYS A 42 7.83 -11.02 2.98
C LYS A 42 6.83 -11.01 1.83
N ASN A 43 6.82 -12.06 1.01
CA ASN A 43 5.94 -12.13 -0.16
C ASN A 43 4.49 -12.03 0.33
N LEU A 44 3.95 -10.82 0.39
CA LEU A 44 2.59 -10.55 0.84
C LEU A 44 1.67 -11.06 -0.26
N ARG A 45 0.92 -12.12 0.05
CA ARG A 45 -0.06 -12.71 -0.85
C ARG A 45 -1.43 -12.26 -0.39
N LEU A 46 -2.09 -11.45 -1.20
CA LEU A 46 -3.47 -11.01 -0.99
C LEU A 46 -4.41 -11.88 -1.83
N CYS A 47 -5.47 -12.39 -1.20
CA CYS A 47 -6.58 -13.04 -1.88
C CYS A 47 -7.87 -12.30 -1.50
N VAL A 48 -8.65 -11.89 -2.49
CA VAL A 48 -9.95 -11.27 -2.27
C VAL A 48 -11.00 -12.19 -2.88
N LEU A 49 -11.90 -12.68 -2.03
CA LEU A 49 -12.99 -13.55 -2.43
C LEU A 49 -14.28 -12.74 -2.37
N PHE A 50 -15.08 -12.85 -3.43
CA PHE A 50 -16.41 -12.26 -3.46
C PHE A 50 -17.42 -13.26 -3.96
N LYS A 51 -18.67 -13.01 -3.56
CA LYS A 51 -19.82 -13.79 -3.99
C LYS A 51 -20.31 -13.27 -5.35
N GLY A 52 -19.85 -13.88 -6.44
CA GLY A 52 -20.46 -13.68 -7.75
C GLY A 52 -21.82 -14.38 -7.82
N ALA A 53 -22.80 -13.76 -8.49
CA ALA A 53 -24.06 -14.34 -8.98
C ALA A 53 -24.63 -15.56 -8.23
N GLY A 54 -25.74 -15.39 -7.49
CA GLY A 54 -26.57 -16.50 -6.99
C GLY A 54 -25.84 -17.53 -6.11
N VAL A 55 -25.74 -17.28 -4.80
CA VAL A 55 -25.23 -18.28 -3.84
C VAL A 55 -26.09 -18.35 -2.60
N ASN A 56 -26.10 -19.52 -1.95
CA ASN A 56 -26.72 -19.73 -0.65
C ASN A 56 -25.99 -18.89 0.43
N PRO A 57 -26.59 -17.79 0.94
CA PRO A 57 -25.91 -16.88 1.87
C PRO A 57 -25.41 -17.60 3.13
N ASN A 58 -26.24 -18.47 3.70
CA ASN A 58 -25.93 -19.21 4.94
C ASN A 58 -24.70 -20.10 4.83
N SER A 59 -24.28 -20.47 3.61
CA SER A 59 -23.11 -21.32 3.40
C SER A 59 -21.79 -20.56 3.39
N TRP A 60 -21.82 -19.23 3.30
CA TRP A 60 -20.65 -18.35 3.33
C TRP A 60 -20.62 -17.44 4.57
N ASP A 61 -21.75 -17.26 5.24
CA ASP A 61 -21.83 -16.45 6.45
C ASP A 61 -21.10 -17.07 7.65
N ILE A 62 -20.58 -16.20 8.51
CA ILE A 62 -19.99 -16.55 9.80
C ILE A 62 -21.00 -16.46 10.94
N THR A 63 -20.80 -17.26 11.98
CA THR A 63 -21.61 -17.24 13.20
C THR A 63 -20.79 -16.76 14.41
N GLY A 64 -21.44 -16.26 15.46
CA GLY A 64 -20.76 -15.87 16.72
C GLY A 64 -20.00 -14.54 16.66
N ALA A 65 -20.55 -13.52 16.00
CA ALA A 65 -19.85 -12.31 15.55
C ALA A 65 -19.30 -11.38 16.65
N THR A 66 -17.97 -11.42 16.85
CA THR A 66 -17.14 -10.26 17.23
C THR A 66 -16.01 -10.08 16.21
N GLU A 67 -15.17 -9.04 16.36
CA GLU A 67 -14.10 -8.74 15.40
C GLU A 67 -13.06 -9.87 15.27
N THR A 68 -12.73 -10.54 16.38
CA THR A 68 -11.69 -11.58 16.43
C THR A 68 -12.23 -12.98 16.69
N GLU A 69 -13.39 -13.08 17.37
CA GLU A 69 -14.06 -14.35 17.62
C GLU A 69 -15.25 -14.47 16.68
N PHE A 70 -15.15 -15.40 15.74
CA PHE A 70 -16.24 -15.83 14.85
C PHE A 70 -16.01 -17.29 14.43
N THR A 71 -17.05 -17.98 14.00
CA THR A 71 -16.97 -19.34 13.47
C THR A 71 -17.14 -19.32 11.97
N LEU A 72 -16.16 -19.90 11.25
CA LEU A 72 -16.21 -20.03 9.80
C LEU A 72 -17.26 -21.06 9.38
N SER A 73 -17.95 -20.81 8.27
CA SER A 73 -18.91 -21.75 7.69
C SER A 73 -18.22 -23.01 7.16
N LYS A 74 -19.01 -24.04 6.83
CA LYS A 74 -18.48 -25.27 6.22
C LYS A 74 -17.65 -25.01 4.95
N LEU A 75 -18.06 -24.05 4.11
CA LEU A 75 -17.32 -23.71 2.89
C LEU A 75 -16.01 -22.98 3.17
N LEU A 76 -15.96 -22.20 4.26
CA LEU A 76 -14.76 -21.48 4.69
C LEU A 76 -13.86 -22.31 5.62
N SER A 77 -14.27 -23.51 6.04
CA SER A 77 -13.49 -24.40 6.91
C SER A 77 -12.04 -24.66 6.46
N PRO A 78 -11.69 -24.72 5.15
CA PRO A 78 -10.29 -24.85 4.73
C PRO A 78 -9.40 -23.67 5.13
N LEU A 79 -9.99 -22.49 5.39
CA LEU A 79 -9.31 -21.26 5.75
C LEU A 79 -9.07 -21.09 7.26
N GLU A 80 -9.54 -22.03 8.09
CA GLU A 80 -9.42 -21.93 9.56
C GLU A 80 -7.97 -21.75 10.03
N LYS A 81 -7.01 -22.35 9.32
CA LYS A 81 -5.56 -22.20 9.59
C LYS A 81 -5.07 -20.75 9.51
N ASN A 82 -5.76 -19.92 8.74
CA ASN A 82 -5.43 -18.52 8.48
C ASN A 82 -6.46 -17.55 9.07
N LYS A 83 -7.33 -18.00 9.97
CA LYS A 83 -8.42 -17.19 10.55
C LYS A 83 -7.99 -15.82 11.08
N LYS A 84 -6.81 -15.74 11.71
CA LYS A 84 -6.22 -14.50 12.22
C LYS A 84 -5.81 -13.48 11.15
N ASP A 85 -5.69 -13.91 9.90
CA ASP A 85 -5.26 -13.12 8.75
C ASP A 85 -6.42 -12.84 7.79
N ILE A 86 -7.67 -13.15 8.18
CA ILE A 86 -8.88 -13.00 7.35
C ILE A 86 -9.73 -11.85 7.88
N VAL A 87 -10.20 -11.00 6.96
CA VAL A 87 -11.20 -9.97 7.24
C VAL A 87 -12.48 -10.31 6.48
N ILE A 88 -13.60 -10.39 7.18
CA ILE A 88 -14.91 -10.70 6.59
C ILE A 88 -15.77 -9.44 6.66
N LEU A 89 -16.12 -8.94 5.49
CA LEU A 89 -16.98 -7.78 5.35
C LEU A 89 -18.40 -8.25 5.01
N ARG A 90 -19.39 -7.74 5.77
CA ARG A 90 -20.82 -8.02 5.56
C ARG A 90 -21.52 -6.74 5.14
N ASN A 91 -22.68 -6.89 4.52
CA ASN A 91 -23.54 -5.77 4.10
C ASN A 91 -22.86 -4.78 3.12
N ILE A 92 -21.93 -5.29 2.30
CA ILE A 92 -21.42 -4.56 1.14
C ILE A 92 -22.30 -4.93 -0.04
N ASP A 93 -23.00 -3.94 -0.58
CA ASP A 93 -23.82 -4.10 -1.78
C ASP A 93 -23.59 -2.93 -2.73
N ALA A 94 -23.75 -3.19 -4.03
CA ALA A 94 -23.77 -2.16 -5.06
C ALA A 94 -25.20 -1.63 -5.23
N ASP A 95 -25.37 -0.39 -5.68
CA ASP A 95 -26.72 0.14 -5.94
C ASP A 95 -27.40 -0.68 -7.05
N GLN A 96 -28.33 -1.54 -6.63
CA GLN A 96 -29.09 -2.45 -7.49
C GLN A 96 -29.91 -1.70 -8.55
N ARG A 97 -30.21 -0.40 -8.33
CA ARG A 97 -30.94 0.44 -9.29
C ARG A 97 -30.09 0.82 -10.50
N ALA A 98 -28.77 0.78 -10.38
CA ALA A 98 -27.83 1.13 -11.44
C ALA A 98 -27.38 -0.14 -12.19
N ASN A 99 -28.31 -0.87 -12.79
CA ASN A 99 -27.99 -2.05 -13.63
C ASN A 99 -27.58 -3.29 -12.81
N GLY A 100 -28.33 -3.67 -11.76
CA GLY A 100 -28.08 -4.83 -10.87
C GLY A 100 -28.20 -6.24 -11.49
N GLY A 101 -27.81 -6.41 -12.76
CA GLY A 101 -27.71 -7.71 -13.43
C GLY A 101 -26.54 -8.54 -12.88
N HIS A 102 -26.66 -9.87 -12.98
CA HIS A 102 -25.64 -10.82 -12.55
C HIS A 102 -24.24 -10.51 -13.12
N GLU A 103 -24.19 -10.01 -14.35
CA GLU A 103 -23.01 -9.60 -15.09
C GLU A 103 -22.34 -8.33 -14.56
N ASN A 104 -23.11 -7.42 -13.96
CA ASN A 104 -22.60 -6.10 -13.55
C ASN A 104 -22.02 -6.10 -12.13
N VAL A 105 -22.42 -7.07 -11.28
CA VAL A 105 -21.91 -7.20 -9.90
C VAL A 105 -20.42 -7.54 -9.90
N THR A 106 -19.98 -8.48 -10.73
CA THR A 106 -18.56 -8.85 -10.85
C THR A 106 -17.71 -7.68 -11.34
N LEU A 107 -18.21 -6.93 -12.33
CA LEU A 107 -17.56 -5.74 -12.86
C LEU A 107 -17.43 -4.64 -11.79
N THR A 108 -18.50 -4.37 -11.06
CA THR A 108 -18.50 -3.37 -9.99
C THR A 108 -17.56 -3.77 -8.86
N PHE A 109 -17.54 -5.05 -8.48
CA PHE A 109 -16.62 -5.56 -7.46
C PHE A 109 -15.14 -5.38 -7.85
N MET A 110 -14.78 -5.68 -9.11
CA MET A 110 -13.39 -5.57 -9.56
C MET A 110 -12.93 -4.14 -9.87
N THR A 111 -13.84 -3.27 -10.33
CA THR A 111 -13.49 -1.95 -10.87
C THR A 111 -13.94 -0.78 -10.01
N GLY A 112 -14.82 -1.02 -9.03
CA GLY A 112 -15.49 0.03 -8.25
C GLY A 112 -16.45 0.90 -9.06
N ASN A 113 -16.65 0.60 -10.36
CA ASN A 113 -17.48 1.37 -11.26
C ASN A 113 -18.65 0.54 -11.76
N VAL A 114 -19.83 1.15 -11.80
CA VAL A 114 -21.01 0.57 -12.43
C VAL A 114 -20.89 0.69 -13.95
N ARG A 115 -21.28 -0.36 -14.69
CA ARG A 115 -21.34 -0.33 -16.15
C ARG A 115 -22.31 0.76 -16.60
N LYS A 116 -21.80 1.78 -17.30
CA LYS A 116 -22.64 2.81 -17.94
C LYS A 116 -23.48 2.16 -19.04
N SER A 117 -24.79 2.46 -19.05
CA SER A 117 -25.73 2.02 -20.10
C SER A 117 -25.33 2.56 -21.47
#